data_AF-A0A091JRQ7-F1
#
_entry.id   AF-A0A091JRQ7-F1
#
_cell.length_a   1.000
_cell.length_b   1.000
_cell.length_c   1.000
_cell.angle_alpha   90.00
_cell.angle_beta   90.00
_cell.angle_gamma   90.00
#
_symmetry.space_group_name_H-M   'P 1'
#
loop_
_entity.id
_entity.type
_entity.pdbx_description
1 polymer ?
#
loop_
_entity_poly.entity_id
_entity_poly.type
_entity_poly.pdbx_seq_one_letter_code
_entity_poly.pdbx_strand_id
1 'polypeptide(L)'
;PDITSDLVCPVDAKEELLDECESIWKQMEECQNKLMLLGMETLIKSDTKLSVLMTRVKALTAEYNEWQKRSPEIISTNPDVLLALGKEELQKVKSDLEMVLSTVQSKNKQLEDDLKREQRWHKEQEQILDALNGIEEETKTQNKLPKKRAFQELQNKVLKLKLYKEELLNALGEFLEEHFPLPEKGGSAKKNKLVCSFPKSYPLVFQILINKLMSTPHEPYVTISDSFWPPYIELLLRYGVALRHPEDPDRIRLEAFH
;
A
#
# COMPACT_ATOMS: atom_id res chain seq x y z
N PRO A 1 -3.05 33.32 -45.47
CA PRO A 1 -2.21 33.71 -46.62
C PRO A 1 -1.04 32.73 -46.73
N ASP A 2 -1.28 31.66 -47.48
CA ASP A 2 -0.27 30.67 -47.83
C ASP A 2 0.86 31.34 -48.60
N ILE A 3 2.08 31.21 -48.09
CA ILE A 3 3.30 31.51 -48.84
C ILE A 3 3.96 30.17 -49.16
N THR A 4 3.24 29.31 -49.87
CA THR A 4 3.84 28.26 -50.69
C THR A 4 4.18 28.89 -52.04
N SER A 5 5.17 29.79 -52.03
CA SER A 5 5.90 30.14 -53.23
C SER A 5 7.03 29.12 -53.32
N ASP A 6 6.87 28.09 -54.15
CA ASP A 6 7.97 27.27 -54.65
C ASP A 6 9.05 28.21 -55.20
N LEU A 7 10.05 28.47 -54.37
CA LEU A 7 11.14 29.37 -54.70
C LEU A 7 12.28 28.51 -55.18
N VAL A 8 12.23 28.28 -56.49
CA VAL A 8 13.38 27.85 -57.27
C VAL A 8 14.49 28.84 -56.97
N CYS A 9 15.46 28.42 -56.15
CA CYS A 9 16.74 29.11 -56.02
C CYS A 9 17.24 29.35 -57.46
N PRO A 10 17.65 30.58 -57.85
CA PRO A 10 18.15 30.81 -59.18
C PRO A 10 19.20 29.75 -59.48
N VAL A 11 19.07 29.07 -60.63
CA VAL A 11 19.89 27.88 -60.97
C VAL A 11 21.38 28.15 -60.73
N ASP A 12 21.78 29.39 -60.98
CA ASP A 12 23.10 29.99 -60.73
C ASP A 12 23.56 29.93 -59.26
N ALA A 13 22.71 30.30 -58.28
CA ALA A 13 23.07 30.26 -56.85
C ALA A 13 23.16 28.83 -56.30
N LYS A 14 22.36 27.90 -56.87
CA LYS A 14 22.44 26.48 -56.53
C LYS A 14 23.72 25.86 -57.10
N GLU A 15 24.08 26.23 -58.33
CA GLU A 15 25.31 25.79 -58.98
C GLU A 15 26.54 26.34 -58.24
N GLU A 16 26.54 27.62 -57.86
CA GLU A 16 27.61 28.23 -57.04
C GLU A 16 27.76 27.56 -55.67
N LEU A 17 26.66 27.20 -55.00
CA LEU A 17 26.72 26.44 -53.75
C LEU A 17 27.33 25.04 -53.96
N LEU A 18 26.98 24.36 -55.05
CA LEU A 18 27.54 23.05 -55.37
C LEU A 18 29.03 23.15 -55.67
N ASP A 19 29.46 24.19 -56.38
CA ASP A 19 30.86 24.48 -56.67
C ASP A 19 31.65 24.81 -55.40
N GLU A 20 31.07 25.60 -54.48
CA GLU A 20 31.63 25.85 -53.15
C GLU A 20 31.82 24.53 -52.37
N CYS A 21 30.81 23.66 -52.37
CA CYS A 21 30.87 22.35 -51.71
C CYS A 21 31.93 21.44 -52.36
N GLU A 22 32.00 21.39 -53.68
CA GLU A 22 32.96 20.57 -54.42
C GLU A 22 34.40 21.08 -54.22
N SER A 23 34.59 22.40 -54.15
CA SER A 23 35.88 23.01 -53.80
C SER A 23 36.35 22.64 -52.40
N ILE A 24 35.46 22.72 -51.40
CA ILE A 24 35.77 22.30 -50.02
C ILE A 24 36.08 20.80 -49.97
N TRP A 25 35.28 19.98 -50.67
CA TRP A 25 35.50 18.53 -50.74
C TRP A 25 36.86 18.19 -51.37
N LYS A 26 37.22 18.86 -52.47
CA LYS A 26 38.50 18.67 -53.14
C LYS A 26 39.67 19.07 -52.25
N GLN A 27 39.56 20.17 -51.50
CA GLN A 27 40.58 20.55 -50.51
C GLN A 27 40.74 19.47 -49.42
N MET A 28 39.62 18.91 -48.94
CA MET A 28 39.63 17.81 -47.99
C MET A 28 40.28 16.55 -48.56
N GLU A 29 39.96 16.20 -49.81
CA GLU A 29 40.50 15.04 -50.51
C GLU A 29 42.01 15.21 -50.80
N GLU A 30 42.46 16.41 -51.19
CA GLU A 30 43.87 16.72 -51.34
C GLU A 30 44.63 16.60 -50.00
N CYS A 31 44.05 17.08 -48.91
CA CYS A 31 44.61 16.90 -47.57
C CYS A 31 44.69 15.42 -47.18
N GLN A 32 43.63 14.65 -47.44
CA GLN A 32 43.60 13.21 -47.19
C GLN A 32 44.65 12.47 -48.03
N ASN A 33 44.79 12.81 -49.31
CA ASN A 33 45.80 12.22 -50.20
C ASN A 33 47.22 12.55 -49.76
N LYS A 34 47.48 13.78 -49.30
CA LYS A 34 48.77 14.18 -48.70
C LYS A 34 49.07 13.35 -47.44
N LEU A 35 48.08 13.13 -46.57
CA LEU A 35 48.22 12.26 -45.39
C LEU A 35 48.52 10.80 -45.78
N MET A 36 47.84 10.27 -46.80
CA MET A 36 48.05 8.91 -47.29
C MET A 36 49.44 8.71 -47.91
N LEU A 37 49.92 9.68 -48.70
CA LEU A 37 51.27 9.66 -49.29
C LEU A 37 52.37 9.74 -48.21
N LEU A 38 52.17 10.56 -47.18
CA LEU A 38 53.07 10.62 -46.02
C LEU A 38 53.09 9.32 -45.21
N GLY A 39 52.00 8.54 -45.24
CA GLY A 39 51.91 7.20 -44.64
C GLY A 39 52.64 6.11 -45.43
N MET A 40 52.91 6.33 -46.74
CA MET A 40 53.47 5.32 -47.64
C MET A 40 54.98 5.51 -47.92
N GLU A 41 55.58 6.60 -47.46
CA GLU A 41 57.00 6.90 -47.65
C GLU A 41 57.89 5.94 -46.84
N THR A 42 58.69 5.13 -47.54
CA THR A 42 59.46 3.99 -47.04
C THR A 42 60.38 4.30 -45.84
N LEU A 43 60.27 3.46 -44.83
CA LEU A 43 60.87 3.57 -43.49
C LEU A 43 62.38 3.29 -43.48
N ILE A 44 63.22 4.33 -43.58
CA ILE A 44 64.69 4.22 -43.44
C ILE A 44 65.05 4.04 -41.95
N LYS A 45 65.91 3.04 -41.64
CA LYS A 45 66.33 2.68 -40.27
C LYS A 45 67.60 3.44 -39.84
N SER A 46 67.48 4.50 -39.02
CA SER A 46 68.57 5.14 -38.24
C SER A 46 68.08 6.28 -37.33
N ASP A 47 68.93 6.85 -36.46
CA ASP A 47 68.64 7.98 -35.53
C ASP A 47 68.11 9.25 -36.21
N THR A 48 68.41 9.43 -37.50
CA THR A 48 67.79 10.44 -38.37
C THR A 48 66.26 10.28 -38.51
N LYS A 49 65.71 9.11 -38.18
CA LYS A 49 64.27 8.82 -38.14
C LYS A 49 63.59 9.56 -36.99
N LEU A 50 64.24 9.67 -35.84
CA LEU A 50 63.63 10.27 -34.66
C LEU A 50 63.53 11.79 -34.84
N SER A 51 64.57 12.41 -35.42
CA SER A 51 64.54 13.82 -35.78
C SER A 51 63.50 14.12 -36.87
N VAL A 52 63.40 13.29 -37.92
CA VAL A 52 62.40 13.43 -38.99
C VAL A 52 60.96 13.21 -38.47
N LEU A 53 60.74 12.26 -37.56
CA LEU A 53 59.43 12.05 -36.94
C LEU A 53 59.06 13.19 -36.00
N MET A 54 60.02 13.73 -35.24
CA MET A 54 59.79 14.89 -34.39
C MET A 54 59.46 16.14 -35.19
N THR A 55 60.12 16.38 -36.33
CA THR A 55 59.76 17.50 -37.21
C THR A 55 58.38 17.30 -37.84
N ARG A 56 58.02 16.08 -38.23
CA ARG A 56 56.66 15.73 -38.72
C ARG A 56 55.59 15.96 -37.66
N VAL A 57 55.80 15.49 -36.43
CA VAL A 57 54.85 15.70 -35.33
C VAL A 57 54.67 17.19 -35.05
N LYS A 58 55.74 17.99 -35.13
CA LYS A 58 55.66 19.44 -34.98
C LYS A 58 54.89 20.10 -36.13
N ALA A 59 55.12 19.69 -37.37
CA ALA A 59 54.41 20.21 -38.55
C ALA A 59 52.91 19.85 -38.49
N LEU A 60 52.56 18.59 -38.23
CA LEU A 60 51.17 18.14 -38.07
C LEU A 60 50.48 18.82 -36.89
N THR A 61 51.18 18.99 -35.76
CA THR A 61 50.64 19.74 -34.61
C THR A 61 50.38 21.21 -34.99
N ALA A 62 51.23 21.83 -35.80
CA ALA A 62 51.03 23.20 -36.27
C ALA A 62 49.82 23.30 -37.20
N GLU A 63 49.71 22.41 -38.19
CA GLU A 63 48.55 22.35 -39.10
C GLU A 63 47.25 22.08 -38.32
N TYR A 64 47.25 21.13 -37.39
CA TYR A 64 46.09 20.84 -36.54
C TYR A 64 45.63 22.08 -35.75
N ASN A 65 46.58 22.80 -35.14
CA ASN A 65 46.27 24.03 -34.40
C ASN A 65 45.77 25.16 -35.31
N GLU A 66 46.23 25.20 -36.57
CA GLU A 66 45.75 26.16 -37.57
C GLU A 66 44.31 25.84 -38.00
N TRP A 67 44.00 24.56 -38.24
CA TRP A 67 42.64 24.10 -38.53
C TRP A 67 41.68 24.27 -37.34
N GLN A 68 42.14 24.07 -36.11
CA GLN A 68 41.31 24.30 -34.92
C GLN A 68 40.96 25.78 -34.71
N LYS A 69 41.84 26.70 -35.13
CA LYS A 69 41.61 28.15 -35.06
C LYS A 69 40.77 28.66 -36.21
N ARG A 70 40.79 27.97 -37.35
CA ARG A 70 39.93 28.27 -38.49
C ARG A 70 38.51 27.88 -38.11
N SER A 71 37.66 28.86 -37.81
CA SER A 71 36.21 28.62 -37.83
C SER A 71 35.85 28.20 -39.25
N PRO A 72 35.32 27.00 -39.50
CA PRO A 72 34.85 26.67 -40.82
C PRO A 72 33.74 27.67 -41.17
N GLU A 73 33.93 28.43 -42.25
CA GLU A 73 32.86 29.21 -42.88
C GLU A 73 31.92 28.19 -43.53
N ILE A 74 31.09 27.54 -42.72
CA ILE A 74 30.10 26.53 -43.16
C ILE A 74 28.97 27.20 -43.94
N ILE A 75 28.94 28.53 -43.93
CA ILE A 75 27.87 29.33 -44.48
C ILE A 75 28.36 29.87 -45.82
N SER A 76 27.64 29.52 -46.88
CA SER A 76 27.85 30.07 -48.23
C SER A 76 27.92 31.59 -48.19
N THR A 77 28.82 32.18 -49.00
CA THR A 77 28.93 33.64 -49.11
C THR A 77 27.86 34.21 -50.04
N ASN A 78 27.13 33.35 -50.77
CA ASN A 78 26.08 33.76 -51.68
C ASN A 78 24.86 34.35 -50.91
N PRO A 79 24.48 35.61 -51.19
CA PRO A 79 23.39 36.29 -50.48
C PRO A 79 22.01 35.66 -50.70
N ASP A 80 21.76 35.02 -51.85
CA ASP A 80 20.51 34.35 -52.16
C ASP A 80 20.37 33.04 -51.39
N VAL A 81 21.46 32.28 -51.23
CA VAL A 81 21.51 31.06 -50.40
C VAL A 81 21.25 31.42 -48.93
N LEU A 82 21.94 32.45 -48.43
CA LEU A 82 21.76 32.97 -47.07
C LEU A 82 20.33 33.40 -46.79
N LEU A 83 19.71 34.10 -47.74
CA LEU A 83 18.35 34.59 -47.62
C LEU A 83 17.33 33.44 -47.66
N ALA A 84 17.55 32.43 -48.51
CA ALA A 84 16.71 31.23 -48.55
C ALA A 84 16.79 30.45 -47.24
N LEU A 85 18.01 30.18 -46.75
CA LEU A 85 18.23 29.49 -45.48
C LEU A 85 17.62 30.25 -44.30
N GLY A 86 17.82 31.57 -44.24
CA GLY A 86 17.25 32.40 -43.18
C GLY A 86 15.72 32.40 -43.17
N LYS A 87 15.09 32.38 -44.34
CA LYS A 87 13.62 32.24 -44.45
C LYS A 87 13.14 30.87 -44.01
N GLU A 88 13.83 29.80 -44.40
CA GLU A 88 13.50 28.43 -44.01
C GLU A 88 13.58 28.25 -42.49
N GLU A 89 14.69 28.67 -41.87
CA GLU A 89 14.86 28.59 -40.42
C GLU A 89 13.82 29.44 -39.68
N LEU A 90 13.50 30.64 -40.18
CA LEU A 90 12.44 31.47 -39.60
C LEU A 90 11.06 30.80 -39.70
N GLN A 91 10.77 30.16 -40.83
CA GLN A 91 9.51 29.45 -41.04
C GLN A 91 9.39 28.21 -40.13
N LYS A 92 10.50 27.50 -39.92
CA LYS A 92 10.58 26.38 -38.98
C LYS A 92 10.33 26.84 -37.54
N VAL A 93 11.03 27.89 -37.09
CA VAL A 93 10.82 28.49 -35.77
C VAL A 93 9.38 28.97 -35.59
N LYS A 94 8.79 29.58 -36.62
CA LYS A 94 7.37 29.97 -36.61
C LYS A 94 6.45 28.77 -36.39
N SER A 95 6.63 27.69 -37.16
CA SER A 95 5.84 26.45 -37.02
C SER A 95 5.98 25.86 -35.61
N ASP A 96 7.20 25.80 -35.08
CA ASP A 96 7.46 25.28 -33.73
C ASP A 96 6.77 26.15 -32.66
N LEU A 97 6.83 27.47 -32.80
CA LEU A 97 6.15 28.39 -31.89
C LEU A 97 4.63 28.26 -31.96
N GLU A 98 4.04 28.08 -33.14
CA GLU A 98 2.60 27.86 -33.31
C GLU A 98 2.14 26.54 -32.65
N MET A 99 2.96 25.48 -32.76
CA MET A 99 2.72 24.20 -32.07
C MET A 99 2.79 24.35 -30.55
N VAL A 100 3.81 25.05 -30.04
CA VAL A 100 3.95 25.31 -28.59
C VAL A 100 2.79 26.15 -28.09
N LEU A 101 2.42 27.21 -28.81
CA LEU A 101 1.31 28.08 -28.45
C LEU A 101 -0.01 27.30 -28.39
N SER A 102 -0.27 26.45 -29.38
CA SER A 102 -1.45 25.57 -29.39
C SER A 102 -1.48 24.63 -28.18
N THR A 103 -0.33 24.04 -27.83
CA THR A 103 -0.18 23.15 -26.67
C THR A 103 -0.39 23.88 -25.35
N VAL A 104 0.12 25.11 -25.23
CA VAL A 104 -0.07 25.94 -24.03
C VAL A 104 -1.53 26.34 -23.90
N GLN A 105 -2.18 26.75 -24.99
CA GLN A 105 -3.61 27.10 -24.98
C GLN A 105 -4.49 25.91 -24.58
N SER A 106 -4.23 24.71 -25.11
CA SER A 106 -4.99 23.52 -24.74
C SER A 106 -4.80 23.16 -23.27
N LYS A 107 -3.58 23.27 -22.74
CA LYS A 107 -3.29 23.05 -21.32
C LYS A 107 -3.98 24.08 -20.42
N ASN A 108 -3.97 25.35 -20.80
CA ASN A 108 -4.67 26.40 -20.05
C ASN A 108 -6.17 26.13 -19.98
N LYS A 109 -6.79 25.76 -21.10
CA LYS A 109 -8.22 25.40 -21.12
C LYS A 109 -8.51 24.22 -20.21
N GLN A 110 -7.67 23.19 -20.23
CA GLN A 110 -7.80 22.04 -19.33
C GLN A 110 -7.71 22.45 -17.86
N LEU A 111 -6.73 23.29 -17.50
CA LEU A 111 -6.57 23.79 -16.13
C LEU A 111 -7.78 24.61 -15.66
N GLU A 112 -8.39 25.41 -16.54
CA GLU A 112 -9.62 26.14 -16.20
C GLU A 112 -10.79 25.19 -15.90
N ASP A 113 -10.93 24.12 -16.69
CA ASP A 113 -11.98 23.13 -16.49
C ASP A 113 -11.76 22.30 -15.21
N ASP A 114 -10.51 21.94 -14.92
CA ASP A 114 -10.12 21.27 -13.68
C ASP A 114 -10.35 22.18 -12.47
N LEU A 115 -9.99 23.47 -12.56
CA LEU A 115 -10.27 24.44 -11.50
C LEU A 115 -11.76 24.55 -11.19
N LYS A 116 -12.62 24.62 -12.22
CA LYS A 116 -14.08 24.65 -12.05
C LYS A 116 -14.60 23.36 -11.39
N ARG A 117 -14.00 22.20 -11.71
CA ARG A 117 -14.33 20.92 -11.08
C ARG A 117 -13.97 20.93 -9.59
N GLU A 118 -12.76 21.32 -9.25
CA GLU A 118 -12.29 21.39 -7.87
C GLU A 118 -13.11 22.37 -7.02
N GLN A 119 -13.46 23.52 -7.58
CA GLN A 119 -14.34 24.48 -6.90
C GLN A 119 -15.74 23.92 -6.61
N ARG A 120 -16.30 23.09 -7.50
CA ARG A 120 -17.57 22.40 -7.23
C ARG A 120 -17.40 21.36 -6.13
N TRP A 121 -16.36 20.55 -6.23
CA TRP A 121 -16.06 19.53 -5.23
C TRP A 121 -15.87 20.14 -3.82
N HIS A 122 -15.15 21.26 -3.72
CA HIS A 122 -15.00 21.99 -2.46
C HIS A 122 -16.35 22.40 -1.84
N LYS A 123 -17.26 22.97 -2.64
CA LYS A 123 -18.60 23.35 -2.17
C LYS A 123 -19.40 22.15 -1.67
N GLU A 124 -19.27 21.00 -2.35
CA GLU A 124 -19.91 19.76 -1.92
C GLU A 124 -19.32 19.28 -0.58
N GLN A 125 -18.00 19.39 -0.38
CA GLN A 125 -17.36 19.06 0.90
C GLN A 125 -17.83 19.97 2.03
N GLU A 126 -17.96 21.28 1.79
CA GLU A 126 -18.52 22.22 2.77
C GLU A 126 -19.95 21.84 3.16
N GLN A 127 -20.81 21.51 2.18
CA GLN A 127 -22.18 21.07 2.46
C GLN A 127 -22.24 19.78 3.28
N ILE A 128 -21.35 18.82 3.00
CA ILE A 128 -21.25 17.59 3.79
C ILE A 128 -20.83 17.91 5.22
N LEU A 129 -19.84 18.78 5.39
CA LEU A 129 -19.33 19.18 6.71
C LEU A 129 -20.43 19.87 7.52
N ASP A 130 -21.17 20.80 6.91
CA ASP A 130 -22.29 21.48 7.55
C ASP A 130 -23.40 20.49 7.97
N ALA A 131 -23.73 19.53 7.11
CA ALA A 131 -24.71 18.49 7.42
C ALA A 131 -24.23 17.59 8.58
N LEU A 132 -22.95 17.21 8.60
CA LEU A 132 -22.36 16.44 9.70
C LEU A 132 -22.37 17.20 11.02
N ASN A 133 -22.02 18.48 11.01
CA ASN A 133 -22.12 19.35 12.19
C ASN A 133 -23.55 19.44 12.71
N GLY A 134 -24.54 19.57 11.82
CA GLY A 134 -25.96 19.53 12.17
C GLY A 134 -26.35 18.23 12.90
N ILE A 135 -25.96 17.09 12.35
CA ILE A 135 -26.16 15.77 12.98
C ILE A 135 -25.43 15.68 14.33
N GLU A 136 -24.21 16.21 14.44
CA GLU A 136 -23.46 16.22 15.69
C GLU A 136 -24.21 16.99 16.79
N GLU A 137 -24.74 18.17 16.49
CA GLU A 137 -25.51 18.98 17.44
C GLU A 137 -26.86 18.32 17.81
N GLU A 138 -27.55 17.71 16.85
CA GLU A 138 -28.76 16.90 17.09
C GLU A 138 -28.47 15.68 17.98
N THR A 139 -27.37 14.96 17.74
CA THR A 139 -27.01 13.80 18.56
C THR A 139 -26.52 14.21 19.95
N LYS A 140 -25.82 15.35 20.11
CA LYS A 140 -25.48 15.91 21.43
C LYS A 140 -26.72 16.28 22.24
N THR A 141 -27.75 16.81 21.60
CA THR A 141 -29.03 17.12 22.27
C THR A 141 -29.83 15.85 22.58
N GLN A 142 -29.88 14.89 21.66
CA GLN A 142 -30.65 13.64 21.83
C GLN A 142 -29.95 12.62 22.77
N ASN A 143 -28.62 12.56 22.83
CA ASN A 143 -27.88 11.69 23.77
C ASN A 143 -28.05 12.09 25.24
N LYS A 144 -28.58 13.29 25.54
CA LYS A 144 -28.79 13.76 26.91
C LYS A 144 -30.04 13.19 27.60
N LEU A 145 -31.12 12.85 26.87
CA LEU A 145 -32.45 12.71 27.50
C LEU A 145 -33.08 11.29 27.54
N PRO A 146 -33.03 10.46 26.47
CA PRO A 146 -33.69 9.14 26.47
C PRO A 146 -32.73 7.95 26.61
N LYS A 147 -31.57 7.96 25.92
CA LYS A 147 -30.67 6.79 25.84
C LYS A 147 -30.00 6.44 27.17
N LYS A 148 -29.68 7.44 27.99
CA LYS A 148 -29.09 7.22 29.32
C LYS A 148 -30.04 6.51 30.28
N ARG A 149 -31.34 6.85 30.25
CA ARG A 149 -32.36 6.22 31.09
C ARG A 149 -32.58 4.76 30.72
N ALA A 150 -32.78 4.47 29.42
CA ALA A 150 -32.96 3.10 28.95
C ALA A 150 -31.74 2.20 29.26
N PHE A 151 -30.52 2.74 29.12
CA PHE A 151 -29.29 2.02 29.46
C PHE A 151 -29.15 1.75 30.96
N GLN A 152 -29.47 2.73 31.81
CA GLN A 152 -29.45 2.57 33.27
C GLN A 152 -30.51 1.56 33.75
N GLU A 153 -31.71 1.57 33.16
CA GLU A 153 -32.74 0.58 33.45
C GLU A 153 -32.29 -0.84 33.09
N LEU A 154 -31.62 -1.00 31.94
CA LEU A 154 -31.05 -2.28 31.54
C LEU A 154 -29.95 -2.74 32.51
N GLN A 155 -29.04 -1.85 32.91
CA GLN A 155 -28.02 -2.15 33.91
C GLN A 155 -28.64 -2.60 35.24
N ASN A 156 -29.68 -1.91 35.71
CA ASN A 156 -30.39 -2.27 36.94
C ASN A 156 -31.06 -3.65 36.83
N LYS A 157 -31.67 -3.98 35.68
CA LYS A 157 -32.24 -5.31 35.44
C LYS A 157 -31.17 -6.41 35.48
N VAL A 158 -30.00 -6.17 34.88
CA VAL A 158 -28.87 -7.11 34.93
C VAL A 158 -28.36 -7.31 36.36
N LEU A 159 -28.29 -6.24 37.17
CA LEU A 159 -27.88 -6.35 38.58
C LEU A 159 -28.89 -7.16 39.40
N LYS A 160 -30.20 -6.93 39.22
CA LYS A 160 -31.24 -7.71 39.90
C LYS A 160 -31.17 -9.20 39.55
N LEU A 161 -30.92 -9.53 38.28
CA LEU A 161 -30.76 -10.93 37.84
C LEU A 161 -29.53 -11.59 38.47
N LYS A 162 -28.42 -10.85 38.64
CA LYS A 162 -27.22 -11.37 39.30
C LYS A 162 -27.46 -11.68 40.77
N LEU A 163 -28.12 -10.77 41.49
CA LEU A 163 -28.47 -10.98 42.90
C LEU A 163 -29.40 -12.19 43.07
N TYR A 164 -30.44 -12.28 42.25
CA TYR A 164 -31.36 -13.42 42.28
C TYR A 164 -30.66 -14.77 42.01
N LYS A 165 -29.71 -14.80 41.06
CA LYS A 165 -28.91 -16.00 40.80
C LYS A 165 -28.08 -16.39 42.03
N GLU A 166 -27.47 -15.43 42.71
CA GLU A 166 -26.64 -15.68 43.89
C GLU A 166 -27.48 -16.17 45.07
N GLU A 167 -28.63 -15.54 45.33
CA GLU A 167 -29.61 -16.00 46.33
C GLU A 167 -30.06 -17.44 46.07
N LEU A 168 -30.40 -17.76 44.82
CA LEU A 168 -30.81 -19.12 44.44
C LEU A 168 -29.69 -20.16 44.66
N LEU A 169 -28.46 -19.81 44.31
CA LEU A 169 -27.31 -20.71 44.52
C LEU A 169 -26.98 -20.89 46.00
N ASN A 170 -27.14 -19.85 46.82
CA ASN A 170 -26.96 -19.93 48.27
C ASN A 170 -28.04 -20.81 48.91
N ALA A 171 -29.31 -20.60 48.56
CA ALA A 171 -30.41 -21.43 49.07
C ALA A 171 -30.26 -22.90 48.66
N LEU A 172 -29.80 -23.17 47.43
CA LEU A 172 -29.47 -24.53 47.00
C LEU A 172 -28.31 -25.12 47.80
N GLY A 173 -27.28 -24.32 48.10
CA GLY A 173 -26.17 -24.72 48.95
C GLY A 173 -26.64 -25.14 50.35
N GLU A 174 -27.45 -24.30 51.00
CA GLU A 174 -28.02 -24.58 52.32
C GLU A 174 -28.89 -25.85 52.31
N PHE A 175 -29.77 -26.00 51.32
CA PHE A 175 -30.60 -27.20 51.15
C PHE A 175 -29.77 -28.48 51.00
N LEU A 176 -28.69 -28.42 50.20
CA LEU A 176 -27.82 -29.57 49.98
C LEU A 176 -27.03 -29.94 51.25
N GLU A 177 -26.58 -28.96 52.03
CA GLU A 177 -25.91 -29.21 53.31
C GLU A 177 -26.83 -29.87 54.34
N GLU A 178 -28.10 -29.49 54.38
CA GLU A 178 -29.10 -30.05 55.31
C GLU A 178 -29.52 -31.49 54.95
N HIS A 179 -29.74 -31.77 53.67
CA HIS A 179 -30.30 -33.05 53.22
C HIS A 179 -29.28 -34.08 52.74
N PHE A 180 -28.05 -33.67 52.39
CA PHE A 180 -26.97 -34.55 51.94
C PHE A 180 -25.69 -34.31 52.75
N PRO A 181 -25.71 -34.50 54.09
CA PRO A 181 -24.52 -34.34 54.89
C PRO A 181 -23.40 -35.29 54.43
N LEU A 182 -22.16 -34.81 54.41
CA LEU A 182 -20.99 -35.64 54.13
C LEU A 182 -20.94 -36.82 55.10
N PRO A 183 -20.59 -38.03 54.65
CA PRO A 183 -20.34 -39.14 55.56
C PRO A 183 -19.29 -38.72 56.58
N GLU A 184 -19.68 -38.65 57.85
CA GLU A 184 -18.77 -38.37 58.95
C GLU A 184 -17.70 -39.46 58.92
N LYS A 185 -16.43 -39.05 58.77
CA LYS A 185 -15.29 -39.97 58.65
C LYS A 185 -15.06 -40.62 60.02
N GLY A 186 -15.80 -41.69 60.31
CA GLY A 186 -15.70 -42.44 61.55
C GLY A 186 -14.33 -43.10 61.70
N GLY A 187 -13.67 -42.85 62.84
CA GLY A 187 -12.66 -43.75 63.41
C GLY A 187 -11.20 -43.28 63.38
N SER A 188 -10.80 -42.52 64.42
CA SER A 188 -9.46 -42.42 65.05
C SER A 188 -8.19 -42.75 64.23
N ALA A 189 -7.41 -41.73 63.85
CA ALA A 189 -5.94 -41.77 63.95
C ALA A 189 -5.34 -40.35 63.79
N LYS A 190 -4.63 -39.94 64.85
CA LYS A 190 -3.53 -38.98 64.98
C LYS A 190 -3.25 -38.02 63.81
N LYS A 191 -3.26 -36.72 64.17
CA LYS A 191 -2.62 -35.58 63.47
C LYS A 191 -1.43 -36.01 62.61
N ASN A 192 -1.63 -36.00 61.30
CA ASN A 192 -0.59 -35.67 60.33
C ASN A 192 -1.22 -34.74 59.30
N LYS A 193 -0.68 -33.52 59.22
CA LYS A 193 -0.98 -32.54 58.17
C LYS A 193 -0.51 -33.12 56.84
N LEU A 194 -1.35 -33.94 56.22
CA LEU A 194 -1.32 -34.19 54.79
C LEU A 194 -2.51 -33.45 54.23
N VAL A 195 -2.19 -32.37 53.52
CA VAL A 195 -3.09 -31.54 52.74
C VAL A 195 -3.93 -32.46 51.86
N CYS A 196 -5.17 -32.71 52.28
CA CYS A 196 -6.21 -33.17 51.40
C CYS A 196 -7.36 -32.20 51.58
N SER A 197 -7.21 -31.07 50.89
CA SER A 197 -8.28 -30.12 50.61
C SER A 197 -9.37 -30.88 49.87
N PHE A 198 -10.34 -31.45 50.59
CA PHE A 198 -11.60 -31.89 50.00
C PHE A 198 -12.58 -30.72 50.17
N PRO A 199 -12.86 -29.97 49.09
CA PRO A 199 -13.72 -28.80 49.14
C PRO A 199 -15.19 -29.24 49.13
N LYS A 200 -16.06 -28.40 49.68
CA LYS A 200 -17.48 -28.17 49.35
C LYS A 200 -17.96 -28.79 48.01
N SER A 201 -18.11 -30.12 47.87
CA SER A 201 -18.10 -30.80 46.55
C SER A 201 -19.44 -31.25 45.98
N TYR A 202 -20.57 -31.12 46.70
CA TYR A 202 -21.89 -31.48 46.14
C TYR A 202 -22.46 -30.46 45.15
N PRO A 203 -22.35 -29.13 45.40
CA PRO A 203 -22.78 -28.13 44.42
C PRO A 203 -21.93 -28.17 43.15
N LEU A 204 -20.72 -28.73 43.22
CA LEU A 204 -19.74 -28.67 42.13
C LEU A 204 -20.19 -29.47 40.91
N VAL A 205 -20.72 -30.69 41.09
CA VAL A 205 -21.10 -31.54 39.95
C VAL A 205 -22.30 -30.94 39.21
N PHE A 206 -23.34 -30.55 39.95
CA PHE A 206 -24.54 -29.94 39.35
C PHE A 206 -24.22 -28.59 38.70
N GLN A 207 -23.38 -27.77 39.34
CA GLN A 207 -22.91 -26.51 38.77
C GLN A 207 -22.08 -26.72 37.50
N ILE A 208 -21.21 -27.74 37.46
CA ILE A 208 -20.42 -28.10 36.27
C ILE A 208 -21.34 -28.50 35.13
N LEU A 209 -22.35 -29.33 35.41
CA LEU A 209 -23.32 -29.76 34.40
C LEU A 209 -24.15 -28.58 33.86
N ILE A 210 -24.64 -27.69 34.73
CA ILE A 210 -25.37 -26.47 34.33
C ILE A 210 -24.47 -25.57 33.48
N ASN A 211 -23.23 -25.33 33.92
CA ASN A 211 -22.29 -24.49 33.19
C ASN A 211 -21.97 -25.08 31.82
N LYS A 212 -21.82 -26.41 31.72
CA LYS A 212 -21.57 -27.10 30.45
C LYS A 212 -22.75 -26.98 29.49
N LEU A 213 -23.98 -27.15 29.99
CA LEU A 213 -25.20 -26.96 29.20
C LEU A 213 -25.32 -25.53 28.67
N MET A 214 -25.04 -24.53 29.51
CA MET A 214 -25.15 -23.11 29.14
C MET A 214 -24.02 -22.62 28.23
N SER A 215 -22.81 -23.20 28.36
CA SER A 215 -21.62 -22.73 27.62
C SER A 215 -21.42 -23.48 26.30
N THR A 216 -21.74 -24.77 26.25
CA THR A 216 -21.57 -25.63 25.07
C THR A 216 -22.82 -26.48 24.84
N PRO A 217 -23.92 -25.88 24.35
CA PRO A 217 -25.20 -26.59 24.17
C PRO A 217 -25.12 -27.72 23.14
N HIS A 218 -24.16 -27.64 22.20
CA HIS A 218 -23.95 -28.66 21.17
C HIS A 218 -23.23 -29.93 21.69
N GLU A 219 -22.54 -29.84 22.83
CA GLU A 219 -21.89 -30.98 23.48
C GLU A 219 -22.08 -30.92 25.01
N PRO A 220 -23.28 -31.28 25.50
CA PRO A 220 -23.68 -31.07 26.90
C PRO A 220 -23.18 -32.17 27.85
N TYR A 221 -22.32 -33.08 27.37
CA TYR A 221 -21.85 -34.23 28.15
C TYR A 221 -20.59 -33.90 28.96
N VAL A 222 -20.56 -34.37 30.20
CA VAL A 222 -19.44 -34.29 31.14
C VAL A 222 -19.01 -35.71 31.50
N THR A 223 -17.70 -35.97 31.49
CA THR A 223 -17.13 -37.27 31.87
C THR A 223 -17.15 -37.43 33.39
N ILE A 224 -17.64 -38.57 33.87
CA ILE A 224 -17.63 -38.98 35.29
C ILE A 224 -16.17 -39.22 35.68
N SER A 225 -15.63 -38.37 36.54
CA SER A 225 -14.29 -38.55 37.12
C SER A 225 -14.39 -39.08 38.55
N ASP A 226 -13.33 -39.74 39.02
CA ASP A 226 -13.20 -40.27 40.40
C ASP A 226 -13.36 -39.22 41.52
N SER A 227 -13.38 -37.93 41.16
CA SER A 227 -13.65 -36.81 42.05
C SER A 227 -15.12 -36.59 42.36
N PHE A 228 -16.05 -37.21 41.61
CA PHE A 228 -17.48 -37.10 41.83
C PHE A 228 -17.95 -38.08 42.89
N TRP A 229 -18.91 -37.66 43.71
CA TRP A 229 -19.49 -38.55 44.72
C TRP A 229 -20.48 -39.52 44.06
N PRO A 230 -20.19 -40.83 44.00
CA PRO A 230 -21.01 -41.78 43.25
C PRO A 230 -22.49 -41.81 43.68
N PRO A 231 -22.85 -41.70 44.99
CA PRO A 231 -24.25 -41.62 45.41
C PRO A 231 -25.00 -40.42 44.84
N TYR A 232 -24.32 -39.29 44.63
CA TYR A 232 -24.94 -38.09 44.06
C TYR A 232 -25.19 -38.24 42.55
N ILE A 233 -24.27 -38.88 41.83
CA ILE A 233 -24.46 -39.22 40.42
C ILE A 233 -25.64 -40.18 40.26
N GLU A 234 -25.70 -41.23 41.08
CA GLU A 234 -26.80 -42.20 41.06
C GLU A 234 -28.14 -41.55 41.44
N LEU A 235 -28.15 -40.59 42.37
CA LEU A 235 -29.34 -39.80 42.68
C LEU A 235 -29.83 -39.04 41.45
N LEU A 236 -28.95 -38.26 40.79
CA LEU A 236 -29.30 -37.49 39.60
C LEU A 236 -29.83 -38.38 38.47
N LEU A 237 -29.22 -39.55 38.28
CA LEU A 237 -29.66 -40.54 37.28
C LEU A 237 -31.02 -41.17 37.64
N ARG A 238 -31.22 -41.54 38.91
CA ARG A 238 -32.43 -42.22 39.38
C ARG A 238 -33.66 -41.32 39.35
N TYR A 239 -33.48 -40.03 39.63
CA TYR A 239 -34.55 -39.03 39.56
C TYR A 239 -34.71 -38.42 38.16
N GLY A 240 -33.99 -38.92 37.14
CA GLY A 240 -34.10 -38.47 35.74
C GLY A 240 -33.43 -37.12 35.45
N VAL A 241 -32.94 -36.42 36.47
CA VAL A 241 -32.31 -35.10 36.36
C VAL A 241 -31.09 -35.11 35.43
N ALA A 242 -30.36 -36.22 35.39
CA ALA A 242 -29.26 -36.45 34.46
C ALA A 242 -29.45 -37.74 33.66
N LEU A 243 -28.93 -37.77 32.44
CA LEU A 243 -28.96 -38.92 31.53
C LEU A 243 -27.53 -39.34 31.15
N ARG A 244 -27.29 -40.65 31.10
CA ARG A 244 -26.03 -41.20 30.56
C ARG A 244 -26.00 -41.11 29.04
N HIS A 245 -24.80 -41.02 28.47
CA HIS A 245 -24.61 -41.09 27.03
C HIS A 245 -24.96 -42.50 26.53
N PRO A 246 -25.69 -42.64 25.40
CA PRO A 246 -26.13 -43.94 24.90
C PRO A 246 -24.98 -44.88 24.53
N GLU A 247 -23.83 -44.33 24.14
CA GLU A 247 -22.65 -45.09 23.69
C GLU A 247 -21.50 -45.10 24.72
N ASP A 248 -21.53 -44.21 25.71
CA ASP A 248 -20.43 -44.04 26.67
C ASP A 248 -20.98 -43.95 28.11
N PRO A 249 -20.86 -45.02 28.92
CA PRO A 249 -21.44 -45.06 30.26
C PRO A 249 -20.77 -44.09 31.24
N ASP A 250 -19.58 -43.56 30.89
CA ASP A 250 -18.82 -42.63 31.72
C ASP A 250 -19.14 -41.16 31.39
N ARG A 251 -20.11 -40.90 30.51
CA ARG A 251 -20.53 -39.53 30.17
C ARG A 251 -21.97 -39.29 30.60
N ILE A 252 -22.21 -38.17 31.28
CA ILE A 252 -23.53 -37.73 31.73
C ILE A 252 -23.86 -36.31 31.26
N ARG A 253 -25.13 -36.04 31.00
CA ARG A 253 -25.64 -34.69 30.71
C ARG A 253 -26.90 -34.41 31.54
N LEU A 254 -27.23 -33.13 31.75
CA LEU A 254 -28.53 -32.76 32.31
C LEU A 254 -29.65 -33.02 31.33
N GLU A 255 -30.79 -33.45 31.84
CA GLU A 255 -32.04 -33.48 31.07
C GLU A 255 -32.48 -32.05 30.72
N ALA A 256 -33.06 -31.89 29.53
CA ALA A 256 -33.53 -30.59 29.08
C ALA A 256 -34.86 -30.25 29.77
N PHE A 257 -34.82 -29.35 30.75
CA PHE A 257 -36.02 -28.77 31.38
C PHE A 257 -36.55 -27.65 30.47
N HIS A 258 -37.34 -28.01 29.46
CA HIS A 258 -38.03 -27.06 28.57
C HIS A 258 -39.40 -26.65 29.12
#